data_AF-A0A8D9E9A1-F1
#
_entry.id   AF-A0A8D9E9A1-F1
#
_cell.length_a   1.000
_cell.length_b   1.000
_cell.length_c   1.000
_cell.angle_alpha   90.00
_cell.angle_beta   90.00
_cell.angle_gamma   90.00
#
_symmetry.space_group_name_H-M   'P 1'
#
loop_
_entity.id
_entity.type
_entity.pdbx_description
1 polymer ?
#
loop_
_entity_poly.entity_id
_entity_poly.type
_entity_poly.pdbx_seq_one_letter_code
_entity_poly.pdbx_strand_id
1 'polypeptide(L)'
;MNYAQPLLKNRFLLQLMGLLDWEPFQQKWKNKCATIYKRTVHCVIIIALVSHFISTTTRSIRYMPEFYQRLVEDLAFNMWYMECVAYVKHDKQLIKVMKCMKTTFSKANRAVVKDCELKDKVYFWFIFIATTCTICGSILETYIPMPQEEIDLMAYVYKRNRPDRRLQTNFWIPFIDDSESYYFEVLFHVEFYLIFLVIIMGTVTLSAIPCW
;
A
#
# COMPACT_ATOMS: atom_id res chain seq x y z
N MET A 1 10.25 23.30 -19.98
CA MET A 1 9.43 22.14 -19.56
C MET A 1 8.88 22.40 -18.18
N ASN A 2 7.61 22.05 -17.92
CA ASN A 2 6.93 22.32 -16.65
C ASN A 2 7.03 21.08 -15.75
N TYR A 3 8.19 20.92 -15.09
CA TYR A 3 8.56 19.74 -14.29
C TYR A 3 7.60 19.42 -13.12
N ALA A 4 6.68 20.34 -12.77
CA ALA A 4 5.71 20.16 -11.71
C ALA A 4 4.42 19.39 -12.11
N GLN A 5 4.15 19.23 -13.42
CA GLN A 5 2.90 18.60 -13.89
C GLN A 5 2.73 17.11 -13.49
N PRO A 6 3.76 16.25 -13.59
CA PRO A 6 3.66 14.84 -13.19
C PRO A 6 3.39 14.71 -11.68
N LEU A 7 4.11 15.49 -10.88
CA LEU A 7 3.97 15.50 -9.42
C LEU A 7 2.57 15.96 -8.96
N LEU A 8 1.97 16.95 -9.64
CA LEU A 8 0.60 17.40 -9.35
C LEU A 8 -0.45 16.33 -9.71
N LYS A 9 -0.25 15.59 -10.82
CA LYS A 9 -1.12 14.46 -11.19
C LYS A 9 -1.04 13.33 -10.16
N ASN A 10 0.16 13.02 -9.70
CA ASN A 10 0.41 11.99 -8.70
C ASN A 10 -0.21 12.36 -7.35
N ARG A 11 -0.10 13.62 -6.92
CA ARG A 11 -0.79 14.12 -5.74
C ARG A 11 -2.31 14.01 -5.86
N PHE A 12 -2.87 14.37 -7.01
CA PHE A 12 -4.32 14.24 -7.25
C PHE A 12 -4.78 12.79 -7.13
N LEU A 13 -4.00 11.83 -7.61
CA LEU A 13 -4.30 10.40 -7.46
C LEU A 13 -4.36 9.99 -5.98
N LEU A 14 -3.40 10.43 -5.15
CA LEU A 14 -3.43 10.17 -3.71
C LEU A 14 -4.63 10.81 -3.00
N GLN A 15 -5.05 11.99 -3.43
CA GLN A 15 -6.26 12.65 -2.91
C GLN A 15 -7.53 11.87 -3.29
N LEU A 16 -7.61 11.41 -4.54
CA LEU A 16 -8.72 10.60 -5.04
C LEU A 16 -8.86 9.28 -4.26
N MET A 17 -7.73 8.66 -3.91
CA MET A 17 -7.71 7.43 -3.11
C MET A 17 -7.90 7.66 -1.61
N GLY A 18 -8.04 8.91 -1.16
CA GLY A 18 -8.26 9.24 0.24
C GLY A 18 -7.02 9.09 1.12
N LEU A 19 -5.81 9.03 0.52
CA LEU A 19 -4.53 8.96 1.24
C LEU A 19 -4.00 10.36 1.59
N LEU A 20 -4.39 11.40 0.85
CA LEU A 20 -4.02 12.80 1.11
C LEU A 20 -5.23 13.71 1.31
N ASP A 21 -4.99 14.86 1.95
CA ASP A 21 -6.01 15.91 2.07
C ASP A 21 -6.27 16.58 0.72
N TRP A 22 -7.55 16.78 0.43
CA TRP A 22 -7.99 17.57 -0.71
C TRP A 22 -7.66 19.06 -0.51
N GLU A 23 -7.40 19.75 -1.62
CA GLU A 23 -7.45 21.21 -1.59
C GLU A 23 -8.87 21.67 -1.22
N PRO A 24 -9.00 22.73 -0.41
CA PRO A 24 -10.30 23.16 0.08
C PRO A 24 -11.22 23.53 -1.08
N PHE A 25 -12.29 22.77 -1.23
CA PHE A 25 -13.40 23.06 -2.15
C PHE A 25 -14.11 24.34 -1.71
N GLN A 26 -14.65 25.10 -2.67
CA GLN A 26 -15.49 26.25 -2.39
C GLN A 26 -16.74 25.88 -1.57
N GLN A 27 -17.31 24.69 -1.83
CA GLN A 27 -18.48 24.21 -1.09
C GLN A 27 -18.07 23.47 0.20
N LYS A 28 -18.53 23.97 1.37
CA LYS A 28 -18.21 23.40 2.68
C LYS A 28 -18.58 21.92 2.82
N TRP A 29 -19.69 21.48 2.24
CA TRP A 29 -20.13 20.09 2.33
C TRP A 29 -19.17 19.11 1.63
N LYS A 30 -18.55 19.52 0.50
CA LYS A 30 -17.55 18.70 -0.20
C LYS A 30 -16.32 18.48 0.65
N ASN A 31 -15.85 19.52 1.36
CA ASN A 31 -14.74 19.41 2.31
C ASN A 31 -15.05 18.42 3.43
N LYS A 32 -16.30 18.43 3.94
CA LYS A 32 -16.74 17.48 4.97
C LYS A 32 -16.76 16.04 4.44
N CYS A 33 -17.32 15.81 3.25
CA CYS A 33 -17.34 14.48 2.62
C CYS A 33 -15.92 13.95 2.35
N ALA A 34 -15.04 14.79 1.80
CA ALA A 34 -13.64 14.43 1.55
C ALA A 34 -12.90 14.05 2.85
N THR A 35 -13.14 14.80 3.93
CA THR A 35 -12.55 14.50 5.25
C THR A 35 -13.07 13.17 5.81
N ILE A 36 -14.37 12.91 5.69
CA ILE A 36 -14.98 11.65 6.14
C ILE A 36 -14.40 10.48 5.34
N TYR A 37 -14.38 10.58 4.01
CA TYR A 37 -13.84 9.55 3.13
C TYR A 37 -12.38 9.21 3.47
N LYS A 38 -11.50 10.22 3.57
CA LYS A 38 -10.11 10.03 4.00
C LYS A 38 -10.02 9.30 5.33
N ARG A 39 -10.77 9.76 6.34
CA ARG A 39 -10.76 9.12 7.67
C ARG A 39 -11.19 7.65 7.59
N THR A 40 -12.22 7.34 6.82
CA THR A 40 -12.67 5.97 6.59
C THR A 40 -11.56 5.12 5.97
N VAL A 41 -10.89 5.60 4.92
CA VAL A 41 -9.76 4.89 4.28
C VAL A 41 -8.65 4.60 5.29
N HIS A 42 -8.21 5.60 6.05
CA HIS A 42 -7.19 5.42 7.09
C HIS A 42 -7.64 4.47 8.21
N CYS A 43 -8.91 4.50 8.62
CA CYS A 43 -9.45 3.55 9.60
C CYS A 43 -9.41 2.12 9.07
N VAL A 44 -9.79 1.89 7.81
CA VAL A 44 -9.71 0.55 7.18
C VAL A 44 -8.27 0.05 7.18
N ILE A 45 -7.30 0.89 6.81
CA ILE A 45 -5.87 0.54 6.83
C ILE A 45 -5.40 0.17 8.24
N ILE A 46 -5.74 0.99 9.25
CA ILE A 46 -5.35 0.73 10.65
C ILE A 46 -5.97 -0.58 11.16
N ILE A 47 -7.24 -0.84 10.84
CA ILE A 47 -7.92 -2.08 11.23
C ILE A 47 -7.22 -3.28 10.58
N ALA A 48 -6.85 -3.18 9.30
CA ALA A 48 -6.11 -4.22 8.60
C ALA A 48 -4.74 -4.47 9.23
N LEU A 49 -3.98 -3.42 9.54
CA LEU A 49 -2.69 -3.49 10.24
C LEU A 49 -2.82 -4.18 11.60
N VAL A 50 -3.79 -3.79 12.42
CA VAL A 50 -4.02 -4.37 13.74
C VAL A 50 -4.45 -5.83 13.62
N SER A 51 -5.36 -6.13 12.70
CA SER A 51 -5.82 -7.50 12.42
C SER A 51 -4.66 -8.41 11.99
N HIS A 52 -3.80 -7.91 11.10
CA HIS A 52 -2.64 -8.64 10.63
C HIS A 52 -1.60 -8.86 11.75
N PHE A 53 -1.28 -7.82 12.52
CA PHE A 53 -0.36 -7.92 13.65
C PHE A 53 -0.85 -8.89 14.74
N ILE A 54 -2.15 -8.90 15.03
CA ILE A 54 -2.72 -9.88 15.96
C ILE A 54 -2.61 -11.29 15.36
N SER A 55 -2.82 -11.46 14.06
CA SER A 55 -2.62 -12.73 13.35
C SER A 55 -1.19 -13.26 13.52
N THR A 56 -0.19 -12.41 13.35
CA THR A 56 1.24 -12.75 13.55
C THR A 56 1.52 -13.17 14.99
N THR A 57 1.03 -12.41 15.96
CA THR A 57 1.35 -12.59 17.39
C THR A 57 0.52 -13.67 18.09
N THR A 58 -0.60 -14.11 17.55
CA THR A 58 -1.49 -15.09 18.21
C THR A 58 -1.59 -16.41 17.48
N ARG A 59 -1.52 -16.40 16.15
CA ARG A 59 -1.67 -17.60 15.31
C ARG A 59 -0.32 -18.08 14.79
N SER A 60 0.42 -17.23 14.08
CA SER A 60 1.62 -17.66 13.35
C SER A 60 2.74 -18.20 14.23
N ILE A 61 2.79 -17.85 15.52
CA ILE A 61 3.81 -18.35 16.46
C ILE A 61 3.89 -19.89 16.47
N ARG A 62 2.81 -20.58 16.08
CA ARG A 62 2.74 -22.05 16.05
C ARG A 62 3.46 -22.67 14.84
N TYR A 63 3.77 -21.89 13.80
CA TYR A 63 4.45 -22.35 12.60
C TYR A 63 5.50 -21.34 12.13
N MET A 64 6.76 -21.67 12.36
CA MET A 64 7.89 -20.74 12.23
C MET A 64 8.05 -20.09 10.83
N PRO A 65 7.92 -20.83 9.71
CA PRO A 65 8.00 -20.21 8.38
C PRO A 65 6.95 -19.13 8.16
N GLU A 66 5.71 -19.41 8.55
CA GLU A 66 4.61 -18.45 8.48
C GLU A 66 4.79 -17.27 9.44
N PHE A 67 5.35 -17.50 10.63
CA PHE A 67 5.70 -16.39 11.54
C PHE A 67 6.67 -15.41 10.89
N TYR A 68 7.75 -15.91 10.27
CA TYR A 68 8.74 -15.04 9.62
C TYR A 68 8.15 -14.29 8.44
N GLN A 69 7.36 -14.97 7.60
CA GLN A 69 6.68 -14.32 6.49
C GLN A 69 5.77 -13.19 6.99
N ARG A 70 4.89 -13.47 7.95
CA ARG A 70 3.94 -12.47 8.46
C ARG A 70 4.63 -11.33 9.21
N LEU A 71 5.73 -11.61 9.90
CA LEU A 71 6.54 -10.56 10.53
C LEU A 71 7.13 -9.59 9.48
N VAL A 72 7.62 -10.11 8.36
CA VAL A 72 8.13 -9.28 7.26
C VAL A 72 7.01 -8.47 6.62
N GLU A 73 5.83 -9.08 6.41
CA GLU A 73 4.62 -8.39 5.93
C GLU A 73 4.18 -7.28 6.88
N ASP A 74 4.17 -7.53 8.20
CA ASP A 74 3.86 -6.51 9.22
C ASP A 74 4.84 -5.34 9.15
N LEU A 75 6.15 -5.60 9.07
CA LEU A 75 7.16 -4.56 8.94
C LEU A 75 6.94 -3.74 7.66
N ALA A 76 6.70 -4.41 6.53
CA ALA A 76 6.45 -3.75 5.25
C ALA A 76 5.19 -2.88 5.27
N PHE A 77 4.06 -3.42 5.75
CA PHE A 77 2.81 -2.67 5.85
C PHE A 77 2.90 -1.49 6.82
N ASN A 78 3.60 -1.65 7.96
CA ASN A 78 3.82 -0.56 8.91
C ASN A 78 4.71 0.54 8.32
N MET A 79 5.82 0.17 7.65
CA MET A 79 6.68 1.15 6.98
C MET A 79 5.92 1.92 5.90
N TRP A 80 5.13 1.23 5.09
CA TRP A 80 4.27 1.84 4.08
C TRP A 80 3.27 2.83 4.69
N TYR A 81 2.60 2.45 5.79
CA TYR A 81 1.63 3.33 6.43
C TYR A 81 2.30 4.54 7.10
N MET A 82 3.48 4.35 7.70
CA MET A 82 4.28 5.45 8.24
C MET A 82 4.70 6.44 7.15
N GLU A 83 5.03 5.95 5.95
CA GLU A 83 5.27 6.80 4.79
C GLU A 83 4.02 7.60 4.39
N CYS A 84 2.85 6.96 4.33
CA CYS A 84 1.56 7.66 4.11
C CYS A 84 1.34 8.80 5.13
N VAL A 85 1.55 8.52 6.42
CA VAL A 85 1.41 9.52 7.49
C VAL A 85 2.44 10.65 7.34
N ALA A 86 3.68 10.33 6.99
CA ALA A 86 4.71 11.32 6.74
C ALA A 86 4.32 12.25 5.57
N TYR A 87 3.81 11.69 4.47
CA TYR A 87 3.30 12.47 3.33
C TYR A 87 2.17 13.41 3.73
N VAL A 88 1.19 12.93 4.51
CA VAL A 88 0.10 13.78 5.02
C VAL A 88 0.64 14.92 5.89
N LYS A 89 1.56 14.61 6.82
CA LYS A 89 2.12 15.60 7.75
C LYS A 89 2.98 16.65 7.03
N HIS A 90 3.69 16.25 5.99
CA HIS A 90 4.65 17.08 5.27
C HIS A 90 4.14 17.58 3.90
N ASP A 91 2.87 17.36 3.52
CA ASP A 91 2.29 17.74 2.20
C ASP A 91 2.57 19.21 1.85
N LYS A 92 2.36 20.13 2.80
CA LYS A 92 2.62 21.57 2.58
C LYS A 92 4.10 21.86 2.31
N GLN A 93 5.00 21.13 2.95
CA GLN A 93 6.45 21.29 2.74
C GLN A 93 6.86 20.71 1.40
N LEU A 94 6.33 19.54 1.03
CA LEU A 94 6.51 18.93 -0.29
C LEU A 94 6.06 19.88 -1.40
N ILE A 95 4.87 20.48 -1.29
CA ILE A 95 4.38 21.48 -2.26
C ILE A 95 5.33 22.69 -2.37
N LYS A 96 5.89 23.16 -1.25
CA LYS A 96 6.87 24.27 -1.27
C LYS A 96 8.15 23.88 -1.98
N VAL A 97 8.68 22.68 -1.71
CA VAL A 97 9.87 22.14 -2.40
C VAL A 97 9.57 22.02 -3.90
N MET A 98 8.44 21.45 -4.29
CA MET A 98 8.01 21.33 -5.69
C MET A 98 7.92 22.69 -6.39
N LYS A 99 7.37 23.72 -5.72
CA LYS A 99 7.32 25.09 -6.26
C LYS A 99 8.72 25.70 -6.42
N CYS A 100 9.60 25.48 -5.43
CA CYS A 100 10.99 25.92 -5.50
C CYS A 100 11.75 25.24 -6.65
N MET A 101 11.58 23.93 -6.84
CA MET A 101 12.16 23.20 -7.96
C MET A 101 11.75 23.80 -9.31
N LYS A 102 10.45 24.12 -9.48
CA LYS A 102 9.96 24.76 -10.71
C LYS A 102 10.68 26.07 -11.03
N THR A 103 11.07 26.85 -10.01
CA THR A 103 11.80 28.10 -10.18
C THR A 103 13.31 27.92 -10.33
N THR A 104 13.92 27.02 -9.56
CA THR A 104 15.39 26.86 -9.51
C THR A 104 15.92 26.10 -10.71
N PHE A 105 15.24 25.03 -11.15
CA PHE A 105 15.64 24.27 -12.34
C PHE A 105 15.44 25.04 -13.66
N SER A 106 14.72 26.17 -13.64
CA SER A 106 14.63 27.05 -14.82
C SER A 106 15.99 27.63 -15.23
N LYS A 107 16.97 27.65 -14.32
CA LYS A 107 18.34 28.16 -14.53
C LYS A 107 19.40 27.04 -14.59
N ALA A 108 19.03 25.78 -14.37
CA ALA A 108 19.96 24.66 -14.35
C ALA A 108 20.35 24.22 -15.77
N ASN A 109 21.52 23.59 -15.91
CA ASN A 109 21.97 23.02 -17.18
C ASN A 109 20.98 21.93 -17.64
N ARG A 110 20.34 22.14 -18.79
CA ARG A 110 19.32 21.25 -19.34
C ARG A 110 19.81 19.82 -19.56
N ALA A 111 21.09 19.64 -19.89
CA ALA A 111 21.66 18.31 -20.11
C ALA A 111 21.67 17.48 -18.83
N VAL A 112 22.05 18.09 -17.70
CA VAL A 112 22.09 17.45 -16.39
C VAL A 112 20.67 17.10 -15.92
N VAL A 113 19.74 18.05 -16.03
CA VAL A 113 18.33 17.81 -15.64
C VAL A 113 17.71 16.66 -16.43
N LYS A 114 18.01 16.56 -17.74
CA LYS A 114 17.49 15.48 -18.59
C LYS A 114 18.10 14.12 -18.26
N ASP A 115 19.37 14.07 -17.88
CA ASP A 115 20.04 12.83 -17.46
C ASP A 115 19.47 12.31 -16.13
N CYS A 116 19.29 13.20 -15.14
CA CYS A 116 18.64 12.84 -13.87
C CYS A 116 17.19 12.35 -14.10
N GLU A 117 16.40 13.06 -14.91
CA GLU A 117 15.02 12.65 -15.22
C GLU A 117 14.96 11.27 -15.90
N LEU A 118 15.93 10.95 -16.76
CA LEU A 118 15.99 9.64 -17.41
C LEU A 118 16.31 8.55 -16.40
N LYS A 119 17.29 8.77 -15.52
CA LYS A 119 17.64 7.83 -14.43
C LYS A 119 16.46 7.59 -13.50
N ASP A 120 15.78 8.65 -13.07
CA ASP A 120 14.59 8.55 -12.21
C ASP A 120 13.47 7.73 -12.87
N LYS A 121 13.22 7.92 -14.17
CA LYS A 121 12.24 7.10 -14.92
C LYS A 121 12.65 5.63 -14.98
N VAL A 122 13.94 5.34 -15.18
CA VAL A 122 14.44 3.96 -15.19
C VAL A 122 14.27 3.31 -13.82
N TYR A 123 14.65 4.00 -12.73
CA TYR A 123 14.45 3.51 -11.36
C TYR A 123 12.97 3.31 -11.05
N PHE A 124 12.12 4.26 -11.44
CA PHE A 124 10.67 4.16 -11.28
C PHE A 124 10.13 2.90 -11.97
N TRP A 125 10.44 2.70 -13.25
CA TRP A 125 9.94 1.55 -14.00
C TRP A 125 10.46 0.23 -13.44
N PHE A 126 11.72 0.18 -13.03
CA PHE A 126 12.31 -1.00 -12.40
C PHE A 126 11.56 -1.37 -11.11
N ILE A 127 11.39 -0.41 -10.18
CA ILE A 127 10.72 -0.68 -8.90
C ILE A 127 9.24 -0.96 -9.11
N PHE A 128 8.57 -0.25 -10.02
CA PHE A 128 7.17 -0.48 -10.35
C PHE A 128 6.93 -1.90 -10.88
N ILE A 129 7.75 -2.34 -11.85
CA ILE A 129 7.66 -3.69 -12.41
C ILE A 129 7.99 -4.72 -11.33
N ALA A 130 9.06 -4.53 -10.55
CA ALA A 130 9.42 -5.43 -9.47
C ALA A 130 8.28 -5.59 -8.46
N THR A 131 7.72 -4.48 -7.97
CA THR A 131 6.61 -4.47 -7.02
C THR A 131 5.35 -5.13 -7.59
N THR A 132 5.01 -4.82 -8.83
CA THR A 132 3.85 -5.42 -9.51
C THR A 132 4.03 -6.92 -9.70
N CYS A 133 5.21 -7.37 -10.14
CA CYS A 133 5.53 -8.80 -10.28
C CYS A 133 5.49 -9.53 -8.94
N THR A 134 6.02 -8.93 -7.86
CA THR A 134 5.96 -9.51 -6.52
C THR A 134 4.51 -9.68 -6.04
N ILE A 135 3.69 -8.64 -6.19
CA ILE A 135 2.26 -8.68 -5.83
C ILE A 135 1.49 -9.70 -6.69
N CYS A 136 1.72 -9.72 -8.00
CA CYS A 136 1.09 -10.71 -8.86
C CYS A 136 1.52 -12.13 -8.51
N GLY A 137 2.81 -12.32 -8.19
CA GLY A 137 3.34 -13.61 -7.73
C GLY A 137 2.67 -14.09 -6.45
N SER A 138 2.50 -13.21 -5.47
CA SER A 138 1.85 -13.56 -4.20
C SER A 138 0.34 -13.83 -4.36
N ILE A 139 -0.36 -13.12 -5.25
CA ILE A 139 -1.76 -13.46 -5.61
C ILE A 139 -1.81 -14.83 -6.29
N LEU A 140 -0.94 -15.08 -7.27
CA LEU A 140 -0.89 -16.37 -7.98
C LEU A 140 -0.58 -17.54 -7.03
N GLU A 141 0.27 -17.32 -6.03
CA GLU A 141 0.59 -18.32 -5.01
C GLU A 141 -0.66 -18.81 -4.26
N THR A 142 -1.66 -17.95 -4.05
CA THR A 142 -2.93 -18.35 -3.39
C THR A 142 -3.73 -19.39 -4.18
N TYR A 143 -3.49 -19.50 -5.48
CA TYR A 143 -4.14 -20.47 -6.37
C TYR A 143 -3.30 -21.74 -6.59
N ILE A 144 -2.07 -21.79 -6.10
CA ILE A 144 -1.22 -22.98 -6.20
C ILE A 144 -1.66 -23.99 -5.13
N PRO A 145 -2.00 -25.24 -5.50
CA PRO A 145 -2.44 -26.24 -4.55
C PRO A 145 -1.32 -26.57 -3.57
N MET A 146 -1.68 -26.59 -2.29
CA MET A 146 -0.80 -26.88 -1.18
C MET A 146 -0.61 -28.40 -1.01
N PRO A 147 0.58 -28.88 -0.58
CA PRO A 147 0.76 -30.27 -0.19
C PRO A 147 -0.23 -30.68 0.92
N GLN A 148 -0.71 -31.93 0.89
CA GLN A 148 -1.67 -32.41 1.88
C GLN A 148 -1.17 -32.28 3.33
N GLU A 149 0.13 -32.47 3.56
CA GLU A 149 0.76 -32.33 4.86
C GLU A 149 0.59 -30.93 5.46
N GLU A 150 0.71 -29.88 4.62
CA GLU A 150 0.50 -28.51 5.06
C GLU A 150 -0.98 -28.19 5.27
N ILE A 151 -1.88 -28.78 4.47
CA ILE A 151 -3.34 -28.67 4.65
C ILE A 151 -3.75 -29.25 6.01
N ASP A 152 -3.23 -30.43 6.34
CA ASP A 152 -3.51 -31.11 7.61
C ASP A 152 -2.94 -30.32 8.79
N LEU A 153 -1.73 -29.75 8.64
CA LEU A 153 -1.13 -28.85 9.62
C LEU A 153 -1.99 -27.61 9.83
N MET A 154 -2.48 -26.98 8.75
CA MET A 154 -3.32 -25.79 8.81
C MET A 154 -4.65 -26.08 9.52
N ALA A 155 -5.30 -27.19 9.18
CA ALA A 155 -6.53 -27.64 9.84
C ALA A 155 -6.30 -27.88 11.34
N TYR A 156 -5.21 -28.54 11.71
CA TYR A 156 -4.90 -28.87 13.10
C TYR A 156 -4.50 -27.65 13.94
N VAL A 157 -3.59 -26.81 13.41
CA VAL A 157 -3.00 -25.68 14.13
C VAL A 157 -3.96 -24.49 14.22
N TYR A 158 -4.69 -24.21 13.13
CA TYR A 158 -5.55 -23.04 12.99
C TYR A 158 -7.04 -23.33 13.08
N LYS A 159 -7.44 -24.61 13.13
CA LYS A 159 -8.85 -25.03 13.24
C LYS A 159 -9.73 -24.42 12.14
N ARG A 160 -9.20 -24.29 10.92
CA ARG A 160 -9.93 -23.76 9.75
C ARG A 160 -10.84 -24.84 9.19
N ASN A 161 -12.08 -24.47 8.83
CA ASN A 161 -13.02 -25.38 8.20
C ASN A 161 -12.67 -25.65 6.72
N ARG A 162 -12.05 -24.69 6.03
CA ARG A 162 -11.59 -24.81 4.63
C ARG A 162 -10.12 -24.37 4.49
N PRO A 163 -9.16 -25.17 4.96
CA PRO A 163 -7.73 -24.82 4.94
C PRO A 163 -7.15 -24.60 3.53
N ASP A 164 -7.83 -25.11 2.50
CA ASP A 164 -7.51 -24.92 1.08
C ASP A 164 -7.75 -23.48 0.58
N ARG A 165 -8.62 -22.72 1.26
CA ARG A 165 -8.95 -21.35 0.88
C ARG A 165 -7.95 -20.37 1.50
N ARG A 166 -6.98 -19.96 0.70
CA ARG A 166 -5.91 -19.05 1.12
C ARG A 166 -6.18 -17.63 0.63
N LEU A 167 -6.02 -16.69 1.55
CA LEU A 167 -5.80 -15.28 1.23
C LEU A 167 -4.30 -15.06 1.02
N GLN A 168 -3.92 -14.01 0.29
CA GLN A 168 -2.50 -13.68 0.12
C GLN A 168 -1.91 -13.25 1.47
N THR A 169 -2.68 -12.50 2.24
CA THR A 169 -2.35 -11.97 3.56
C THR A 169 -3.38 -12.50 4.55
N ASN A 170 -2.91 -13.20 5.60
CA ASN A 170 -3.81 -13.82 6.56
C ASN A 170 -4.23 -12.83 7.65
N PHE A 171 -5.38 -12.18 7.47
CA PHE A 171 -6.01 -11.35 8.50
C PHE A 171 -6.65 -12.21 9.59
N TRP A 172 -6.54 -11.79 10.85
CA TRP A 172 -7.26 -12.45 11.94
C TRP A 172 -8.34 -11.54 12.51
N ILE A 173 -9.58 -12.00 12.42
CA ILE A 173 -10.72 -11.35 13.06
C ILE A 173 -11.25 -12.28 14.15
N PRO A 174 -11.38 -11.80 15.41
CA PRO A 174 -11.97 -12.59 16.48
C PRO A 174 -13.33 -13.15 16.07
N PHE A 175 -13.57 -14.42 16.40
CA PHE A 175 -14.86 -15.11 16.20
C PHE A 175 -15.30 -15.30 14.74
N ILE A 176 -14.44 -15.01 13.76
CA ILE A 176 -14.71 -15.25 12.34
C ILE A 176 -13.77 -16.34 11.81
N ASP A 177 -14.34 -17.31 11.10
CA ASP A 177 -13.56 -18.21 10.26
C ASP A 177 -13.43 -17.59 8.86
N ASP A 178 -12.22 -17.12 8.57
CA ASP A 178 -11.83 -16.45 7.33
C ASP A 178 -11.87 -17.38 6.10
N SER A 179 -12.03 -18.70 6.31
CA SER A 179 -12.14 -19.69 5.25
C SER A 179 -13.58 -19.93 4.75
N GLU A 180 -14.59 -19.47 5.48
CA GLU A 180 -15.99 -19.55 5.04
C GLU A 180 -16.24 -18.62 3.85
N SER A 181 -17.12 -19.02 2.91
CA SER A 181 -17.23 -18.38 1.59
C SER A 181 -17.47 -16.87 1.65
N TYR A 182 -18.41 -16.43 2.49
CA TYR A 182 -18.77 -15.02 2.56
C TYR A 182 -17.63 -14.17 3.15
N TYR A 183 -17.01 -14.63 4.24
CA TYR A 183 -15.91 -13.90 4.87
C TYR A 183 -14.66 -13.89 3.99
N PHE A 184 -14.35 -15.02 3.37
CA PHE A 184 -13.26 -15.15 2.41
C PHE A 184 -13.40 -14.14 1.26
N GLU A 185 -14.57 -14.09 0.61
CA GLU A 185 -14.80 -13.18 -0.51
C GLU A 185 -14.68 -11.71 -0.09
N VAL A 186 -15.25 -11.33 1.06
CA VAL A 186 -15.14 -9.96 1.57
C VAL A 186 -13.69 -9.60 1.89
N LEU A 187 -12.97 -10.47 2.59
CA LEU A 187 -11.57 -10.24 2.94
C LEU A 187 -10.69 -10.15 1.69
N PHE A 188 -10.92 -10.99 0.69
CA PHE A 188 -10.21 -10.96 -0.59
C PHE A 188 -10.38 -9.61 -1.31
N HIS A 189 -11.60 -9.05 -1.35
CA HIS A 189 -11.84 -7.74 -1.97
C HIS A 189 -11.18 -6.60 -1.19
N VAL A 190 -11.23 -6.67 0.15
CA VAL A 190 -10.56 -5.68 1.01
C VAL A 190 -9.05 -5.75 0.81
N GLU A 191 -8.47 -6.95 0.77
CA GLU A 191 -7.06 -7.16 0.52
C GLU A 191 -6.63 -6.62 -0.84
N PHE A 192 -7.39 -6.93 -1.89
CA PHE A 192 -7.12 -6.42 -3.24
C PHE A 192 -7.17 -4.88 -3.29
N TYR A 193 -8.10 -4.27 -2.57
CA TYR A 193 -8.16 -2.81 -2.43
C TYR A 193 -6.93 -2.25 -1.70
N LEU A 194 -6.48 -2.89 -0.60
CA LEU A 194 -5.28 -2.46 0.12
C LEU A 194 -4.02 -2.57 -0.74
N ILE A 195 -3.88 -3.67 -1.50
CA ILE A 195 -2.80 -3.87 -2.47
C ILE A 195 -2.80 -2.75 -3.52
N PHE A 196 -3.97 -2.41 -4.04
CA PHE A 196 -4.12 -1.31 -5.00
C PHE A 196 -3.65 0.04 -4.40
N LEU A 197 -3.99 0.32 -3.14
CA LEU A 197 -3.50 1.51 -2.43
C LEU A 197 -1.98 1.50 -2.25
N VAL A 198 -1.38 0.33 -1.97
CA VAL A 198 0.08 0.18 -1.87
C VAL A 198 0.76 0.51 -3.20
N ILE A 199 0.26 -0.03 -4.31
CA ILE A 199 0.79 0.24 -5.66
C ILE A 199 0.70 1.74 -5.99
N ILE A 200 -0.44 2.37 -5.68
CA ILE A 200 -0.61 3.82 -5.91
C ILE A 200 0.36 4.64 -5.06
N MET A 201 0.51 4.32 -3.78
CA MET A 201 1.43 5.06 -2.93
C MET A 201 2.87 4.89 -3.41
N GLY A 202 3.30 3.65 -3.68
CA GLY A 202 4.65 3.35 -4.16
C GLY A 202 4.99 4.03 -5.49
N THR A 203 4.03 4.07 -6.42
CA THR A 203 4.22 4.82 -7.68
C THR A 203 4.38 6.32 -7.43
N VAL A 204 3.62 6.89 -6.51
CA VAL A 204 3.67 8.32 -6.24
C VAL A 204 4.93 8.71 -5.44
N THR A 205 5.33 7.93 -4.44
CA THR A 205 6.51 8.22 -3.61
C THR A 205 7.79 8.21 -4.40
N LEU A 206 8.00 7.20 -5.24
CA LEU A 206 9.17 7.11 -6.11
C LEU A 206 9.19 8.21 -7.17
N SER A 207 8.02 8.64 -7.65
CA SER A 207 7.89 9.78 -8.56
C SER A 207 8.09 11.13 -7.87
N ALA A 208 8.04 11.17 -6.54
CA ALA A 208 8.11 12.39 -5.72
C ALA A 208 9.49 12.64 -5.15
N ILE A 209 10.44 11.68 -5.25
CA ILE A 209 11.84 11.89 -4.86
C ILE A 209 12.46 12.87 -5.84
N PRO A 210 12.80 14.09 -5.42
CA PRO A 210 13.63 14.97 -6.21
C PRO A 210 15.08 14.54 -5.98
N CYS A 211 15.67 13.82 -6.93
CA CYS A 211 17.09 13.49 -6.83
C CYS A 211 17.92 14.75 -7.09
N TRP A 212 18.83 14.98 -6.15
CA TRP A 212 19.83 16.03 -6.08
C TRP A 212 20.89 15.89 -7.16
#